data_AF-A0A448Z776-F1
#
_entry.id   AF-A0A448Z776-F1
#
_cell.length_a   1.000
_cell.length_b   1.000
_cell.length_c   1.000
_cell.angle_alpha   90.00
_cell.angle_beta   90.00
_cell.angle_gamma   90.00
#
_symmetry.space_group_name_H-M   'P 1'
#
loop_
_entity.id
_entity.type
_entity.pdbx_description
1 polymer ?
#
loop_
_entity_poly.entity_id
_entity_poly.type
_entity_poly.pdbx_seq_one_letter_code
_entity_poly.pdbx_strand_id
1 'polypeptide(L)'
;MNIGATSTFGRLVKSAAKSINNRNPTTTTDRKESVDEEGVIQGVLIYGYLQKLNRNGKWQTRWFETDGECLTYFKSSKRIKLLASLDLAKILKQR
;
A
#
# COMPACT_ATOMS: atom_id res chain seq x y z
N MET A 1 -30.28 -5.84 3.39
CA MET A 1 -29.23 -5.30 2.51
C MET A 1 -28.73 -4.02 3.15
N ASN A 2 -27.43 -3.90 3.45
CA ASN A 2 -26.86 -2.65 3.90
C ASN A 2 -25.42 -2.52 3.38
N ILE A 3 -25.15 -1.34 2.81
CA ILE A 3 -23.97 -0.95 2.04
C ILE A 3 -23.00 -0.27 3.00
N GLY A 4 -21.70 -0.56 2.91
CA GLY A 4 -20.70 0.14 3.71
C GLY A 4 -19.27 -0.30 3.42
N ALA A 5 -18.70 0.13 2.30
CA ALA A 5 -17.25 0.14 2.13
C ALA A 5 -16.71 1.42 2.80
N THR A 6 -16.07 1.30 3.95
CA THR A 6 -15.39 2.42 4.61
C THR A 6 -13.94 2.47 4.13
N SER A 7 -13.68 3.37 3.18
CA SER A 7 -12.34 3.77 2.80
C SER A 7 -11.86 4.84 3.79
N THR A 8 -10.90 4.52 4.65
CA THR A 8 -10.20 5.52 5.45
C THR A 8 -9.13 6.20 4.60
N PHE A 9 -9.57 7.06 3.68
CA PHE A 9 -8.70 8.12 3.17
C PHE A 9 -8.33 9.03 4.34
N GLY A 10 -7.05 9.41 4.43
CA GLY A 10 -6.43 10.05 5.58
C GLY A 10 -7.32 11.05 6.32
N ARG A 11 -7.60 10.76 7.60
CA ARG A 11 -8.09 11.78 8.53
C ARG A 11 -6.96 12.75 8.81
N LEU A 12 -6.89 13.83 8.05
CA LEU A 12 -6.17 15.03 8.45
C LEU A 12 -6.96 15.66 9.61
N VAL A 13 -6.50 15.44 10.85
CA VAL A 13 -7.07 16.09 12.03
C VAL A 13 -6.63 17.55 12.05
N LYS A 14 -7.61 18.45 11.98
CA LYS A 14 -7.40 19.90 12.13
C LYS A 14 -6.81 20.17 13.52
N SER A 15 -5.66 20.84 13.54
CA SER A 15 -5.03 21.32 14.77
C SER A 15 -5.92 22.36 15.44
N ALA A 16 -6.35 22.07 16.67
CA ALA A 16 -6.80 23.07 17.62
C ALA A 16 -5.90 22.96 18.86
N ALA A 17 -5.09 23.99 19.08
CA ALA A 17 -4.22 24.09 20.23
C ALA A 17 -5.05 24.39 21.50
N LYS A 18 -4.91 23.56 22.55
CA LYS A 18 -4.69 24.00 23.94
C LYS A 18 -4.64 22.83 24.95
N SER A 19 -3.67 22.94 25.86
CA SER A 19 -3.73 22.58 27.28
C SER A 19 -3.27 21.18 27.75
N ILE A 20 -2.01 21.16 28.23
CA ILE A 20 -1.46 20.55 29.45
C ILE A 20 -2.24 19.37 30.09
N ASN A 21 -1.62 18.19 30.15
CA ASN A 21 -1.23 17.52 31.42
C ASN A 21 -0.52 16.17 31.19
N ASN A 22 0.58 15.99 31.92
CA ASN A 22 1.37 14.76 32.08
C ASN A 22 0.50 13.54 32.34
N ARG A 23 0.59 12.53 31.46
CA ARG A 23 0.38 11.12 31.78
C ARG A 23 1.32 10.32 30.89
N ASN A 24 2.23 9.57 31.50
CA ASN A 24 2.94 8.48 30.83
C ASN A 24 2.05 7.23 30.92
N PRO A 25 1.59 6.65 29.81
CA PRO A 25 1.31 5.23 29.74
C PRO A 25 2.50 4.56 29.05
N THR A 26 3.30 3.86 29.85
CA THR A 26 4.11 2.74 29.36
C THR A 26 3.17 1.74 28.70
N THR A 27 3.12 1.76 27.37
CA THR A 27 2.67 0.63 26.57
C THR A 27 3.84 0.22 25.70
N THR A 28 4.66 -0.67 26.28
CA THR A 28 5.48 -1.63 25.56
C THR A 28 4.55 -2.44 24.67
N THR A 29 4.26 -1.92 23.49
CA THR A 29 3.85 -2.74 22.35
C THR A 29 5.05 -2.71 21.45
N ASP A 30 5.88 -3.74 21.59
CA ASP A 30 6.91 -4.14 20.65
C ASP A 30 6.27 -4.36 19.27
N ARG A 31 5.85 -3.27 18.62
CA ARG A 31 5.66 -3.26 17.18
C ARG A 31 7.07 -3.31 16.65
N LYS A 32 7.52 -4.54 16.41
CA LYS A 32 8.69 -4.86 15.63
C LYS A 32 8.57 -4.08 14.32
N GLU A 33 9.18 -2.90 14.30
CA GLU A 33 9.44 -2.13 13.11
C GLU A 33 10.25 -3.07 12.22
N SER A 34 9.60 -3.61 11.20
CA SER A 34 10.32 -4.36 10.20
C SER A 34 11.26 -3.35 9.57
N VAL A 35 12.54 -3.51 9.84
CA VAL A 35 13.60 -2.84 9.10
C VAL A 35 13.40 -3.30 7.66
N ASP A 36 12.67 -2.50 6.91
CA ASP A 36 12.46 -2.70 5.50
C ASP A 36 13.83 -2.42 4.89
N GLU A 37 14.56 -3.47 4.52
CA GLU A 37 15.79 -3.29 3.77
C GLU A 37 15.45 -2.54 2.49
N GLU A 38 15.79 -1.26 2.50
CA GLU A 38 15.59 -0.32 1.41
C GLU A 38 16.69 -0.55 0.38
N GLY A 39 16.72 -1.77 -0.16
CA GLY A 39 17.54 -2.11 -1.31
C GLY A 39 17.05 -1.30 -2.49
N VAL A 40 17.92 -0.45 -3.03
CA VAL A 40 17.67 0.29 -4.27
C VAL A 40 17.23 -0.70 -5.34
N ILE A 41 15.99 -0.55 -5.82
CA ILE A 41 15.42 -1.45 -6.80
C ILE A 41 15.85 -0.96 -8.19
N GLN A 42 16.94 -1.52 -8.69
CA GLN A 42 17.46 -1.19 -10.01
C GLN A 42 16.38 -1.46 -11.08
N GLY A 43 16.04 -0.43 -11.85
CA GLY A 43 15.11 -0.54 -12.98
C GLY A 43 13.63 -0.29 -12.65
N VAL A 44 13.24 -0.12 -11.38
CA VAL A 44 11.87 0.25 -11.03
C VAL A 44 11.75 1.77 -10.94
N LEU A 45 10.81 2.34 -11.69
CA LEU A 45 10.53 3.77 -11.71
C LEU A 45 9.67 4.19 -10.52
N ILE A 46 8.61 3.42 -10.24
CA ILE A 46 7.64 3.72 -9.19
C ILE A 46 7.21 2.41 -8.52
N TYR A 47 7.12 2.43 -7.19
CA TYR A 47 6.65 1.31 -6.40
C TYR A 47 5.88 1.76 -5.16
N GLY A 48 5.06 0.87 -4.62
CA GLY A 48 4.34 1.13 -3.39
C GLY A 48 3.15 0.22 -3.15
N TYR A 49 2.54 0.34 -1.97
CA TYR A 49 1.31 -0.35 -1.64
C TYR A 49 0.10 0.39 -2.25
N LEU A 50 -0.70 -0.33 -3.04
CA LEU A 50 -1.99 0.15 -3.55
C LEU A 50 -3.10 -0.85 -3.25
N GLN A 51 -4.34 -0.36 -3.28
CA GLN A 51 -5.54 -1.19 -3.18
C GLN A 51 -5.94 -1.68 -4.57
N LYS A 52 -6.16 -2.98 -4.70
CA LYS A 52 -6.66 -3.60 -5.93
C LYS A 52 -7.94 -4.37 -5.65
N LEU A 53 -8.96 -4.17 -6.48
CA LEU A 53 -10.17 -4.98 -6.46
C LEU A 53 -9.87 -6.37 -7.03
N ASN A 54 -10.25 -7.41 -6.29
CA ASN A 54 -10.17 -8.79 -6.77
C ASN A 54 -11.47 -9.21 -7.49
N ARG A 55 -11.45 -10.37 -8.14
CA ARG A 55 -12.62 -10.91 -8.85
C ARG A 55 -13.83 -11.16 -7.95
N ASN A 56 -13.61 -11.34 -6.65
CA ASN A 56 -14.66 -11.58 -5.65
C ASN A 56 -15.19 -10.27 -5.04
N GLY A 57 -14.87 -9.11 -5.62
CA GLY A 57 -15.33 -7.80 -5.15
C GLY A 57 -14.69 -7.32 -3.85
N LYS A 58 -13.59 -7.92 -3.40
CA LYS A 58 -12.86 -7.49 -2.19
C LYS A 58 -11.62 -6.68 -2.57
N TRP A 59 -11.47 -5.51 -1.96
CA TRP A 59 -10.25 -4.72 -2.06
C TRP A 59 -9.13 -5.36 -1.26
N GLN A 60 -7.94 -5.42 -1.85
CA GLN A 60 -6.77 -6.02 -1.22
C GLN A 60 -5.56 -5.13 -1.42
N THR A 61 -4.82 -4.85 -0.34
CA THR A 61 -3.53 -4.16 -0.42
C THR A 61 -2.49 -5.07 -1.05
N ARG A 62 -1.80 -4.58 -2.09
CA ARG A 62 -0.72 -5.28 -2.82
C ARG A 62 0.44 -4.34 -3.06
N TRP A 63 1.63 -4.91 -3.14
CA TRP A 63 2.83 -4.17 -3.48
C TRP A 63 2.96 -4.12 -5.00
N PHE A 64 2.95 -2.93 -5.57
CA PHE A 64 3.05 -2.69 -7.00
C PHE A 64 4.42 -2.14 -7.34
N GLU A 65 4.92 -2.52 -8.51
CA GLU A 65 6.14 -1.99 -9.10
C GLU A 65 5.94 -1.82 -10.61
N THR A 66 6.54 -0.77 -11.17
CA THR A 66 6.61 -0.58 -12.61
C THR A 66 7.96 -0.01 -13.03
N ASP A 67 8.44 -0.51 -14.16
CA ASP A 67 9.64 -0.07 -14.88
C ASP A 67 9.30 0.79 -16.12
N GLY A 68 8.01 1.06 -16.35
CA GLY A 68 7.50 1.77 -17.53
C GLY A 68 7.11 0.86 -18.70
N GLU A 69 7.53 -0.41 -18.70
CA GLU A 69 7.14 -1.41 -19.71
C GLU A 69 6.07 -2.36 -19.16
N CYS A 70 6.22 -2.76 -17.91
CA CYS A 70 5.32 -3.68 -17.22
C CYS A 70 4.84 -3.08 -15.89
N LEU A 71 3.61 -3.44 -15.52
CA LEU A 71 3.09 -3.26 -14.16
C LEU A 71 3.01 -4.63 -13.49
N THR A 72 3.81 -4.82 -12.46
CA THR A 72 3.82 -6.05 -11.67
C THR A 72 3.23 -5.81 -10.29
N TYR A 73 2.65 -6.85 -9.69
CA TYR A 73 2.30 -6.77 -8.28
C TYR A 73 2.53 -8.09 -7.54
N PHE A 74 2.96 -7.92 -6.30
CA PHE A 74 3.35 -8.97 -5.37
C PHE A 74 2.40 -9.03 -4.18
N LYS A 75 2.49 -10.13 -3.42
CA LYS A 75 1.73 -10.28 -2.18
C LYS A 75 2.14 -9.27 -1.10
N SER A 76 3.42 -8.89 -1.06
CA SER A 76 4.03 -7.93 -0.14
C SER A 76 5.31 -7.33 -0.75
N SER A 77 5.88 -6.30 -0.10
CA SER A 77 7.14 -5.64 -0.48
C SER A 77 8.36 -6.56 -0.51
N LYS A 78 8.28 -7.76 0.10
CA LYS A 78 9.35 -8.76 0.07
C LYS A 78 9.57 -9.40 -1.31
N ARG A 79 8.68 -9.16 -2.29
CA ARG A 79 8.74 -9.70 -3.67
C ARG A 79 8.78 -11.23 -3.79
N ILE A 80 8.61 -11.98 -2.70
CA ILE A 80 8.67 -13.46 -2.68
C ILE A 80 7.59 -14.09 -3.57
N LYS A 81 6.39 -13.51 -3.61
CA LYS A 81 5.26 -14.05 -4.37
C LYS A 81 4.72 -13.03 -5.35
N LEU A 82 5.13 -13.18 -6.62
CA LEU A 82 4.51 -12.49 -7.75
C LEU A 82 3.07 -12.98 -7.93
N LEU A 83 2.15 -12.06 -8.15
CA LEU A 83 0.73 -12.38 -8.34
C LEU A 83 0.25 -12.09 -9.76
N ALA A 84 0.79 -11.07 -10.43
CA ALA A 84 0.65 -10.87 -11.86
C ALA A 84 1.73 -9.91 -12.40
N SER A 85 1.95 -9.99 -13.71
CA SER A 85 2.66 -9.00 -14.53
C SER A 85 1.76 -8.62 -15.71
N LEU A 86 1.68 -7.33 -16.00
CA LEU A 86 0.88 -6.77 -17.06
C LEU A 86 1.75 -5.91 -17.98
N ASP A 87 1.84 -6.32 -19.24
CA ASP A 87 2.51 -5.57 -20.29
C ASP A 87 1.71 -4.30 -20.64
N LEU A 88 2.33 -3.13 -20.41
CA LEU A 88 1.69 -1.83 -20.58
C LEU A 88 1.48 -1.48 -22.06
N ALA A 89 2.29 -2.01 -22.98
CA ALA A 89 2.11 -1.77 -24.41
C ALA A 89 0.84 -2.45 -24.95
N LYS A 90 0.45 -3.60 -24.37
CA LYS A 90 -0.75 -4.34 -24.77
C LYS A 90 -2.05 -3.70 -24.31
N ILE A 91 -2.06 -3.03 -23.16
CA ILE A 91 -3.29 -2.42 -22.62
C ILE A 91 -3.69 -1.13 -23.32
N LEU A 92 -2.73 -0.40 -23.90
CA LEU A 92 -3.00 0.86 -24.60
C LEU A 92 -3.67 0.67 -25.98
N LYS A 93 -3.78 -0.58 -26.47
CA LYS A 93 -4.36 -0.91 -27.79
C LYS A 93 -5.80 -1.42 -27.76
N GLN A 94 -6.43 -1.52 -26.59
CA GLN A 94 -7.83 -1.92 -26.50
C GLN A 94 -8.73 -0.67 -26.58
N ARG A 95 -9.09 -0.27 -27.80
CA ARG A 95 -10.14 0.71 -28.05
C ARG A 95 -10.97 0.31 -29.26
#